data_AF-A0A3P6SJY6-F1
#
_entry.id   AF-A0A3P6SJY6-F1
#
_cell.length_a   1.000
_cell.length_b   1.000
_cell.length_c   1.000
_cell.angle_alpha   90.00
_cell.angle_beta   90.00
_cell.angle_gamma   90.00
#
_symmetry.space_group_name_H-M   'P 1'
#
loop_
_entity.id
_entity.type
_entity.pdbx_description
1 polymer ?
#
loop_
_entity_poly.entity_id
_entity_poly.type
_entity_poly.pdbx_seq_one_letter_code
_entity_poly.pdbx_strand_id
1 'polypeptide(L)'
;MRFAIYSIIRFFSNMERIREGIGDKLGLLLRGCAMFIAAVIIAFIYEWRLALMMLGVAPATCIVMSLMARKMTSTTMKELAGVGKAGSIAEESLMGVRTVQAFNGQQEMVDRYSAELGRGKVFAIWKGFWSGFLGGLFFFILFSFLGCGMLYGGYLLKVRIIDTPGEVFIVVMSMLLGAYFLGLISPHLMVLLNARVAAATIYQTIDRVPKIDIYSPLGRKPDSAVGRVVFENVHFR
;
A
#
# COMPACT_ATOMS: atom_id res chain seq x y z
N MET A 1 -17.14 20.36 -18.25
CA MET A 1 -15.80 19.86 -18.66
C MET A 1 -14.97 19.32 -17.49
N ARG A 2 -14.71 20.09 -16.41
CA ARG A 2 -13.92 19.63 -15.24
C ARG A 2 -14.42 18.33 -14.57
N PHE A 3 -15.73 18.13 -14.48
CA PHE A 3 -16.31 16.93 -13.84
C PHE A 3 -16.06 15.64 -14.62
N ALA A 4 -16.08 15.71 -15.96
CA ALA A 4 -15.79 14.57 -16.83
C ALA A 4 -14.30 14.21 -16.81
N ILE A 5 -13.42 15.22 -16.81
CA ILE A 5 -11.97 15.01 -16.69
C ILE A 5 -11.63 14.33 -15.35
N TYR A 6 -12.26 14.77 -14.26
CA TYR A 6 -12.04 14.17 -12.95
C TYR A 6 -12.51 12.71 -12.87
N SER A 7 -13.66 12.37 -13.46
CA SER A 7 -14.15 10.98 -13.48
C SER A 7 -13.22 10.07 -14.30
N ILE A 8 -12.73 10.57 -15.44
CA ILE A 8 -11.79 9.85 -16.31
C ILE A 8 -10.46 9.59 -15.57
N ILE A 9 -9.87 10.62 -14.93
CA ILE A 9 -8.63 10.46 -14.16
C ILE A 9 -8.80 9.44 -13.03
N ARG A 10 -9.93 9.51 -12.31
CA ARG A 10 -10.23 8.57 -11.22
C ARG A 10 -10.38 7.13 -11.74
N PHE A 11 -11.00 6.95 -12.90
CA PHE A 11 -11.15 5.64 -13.55
C PHE A 11 -9.79 5.05 -13.93
N PHE A 12 -8.94 5.82 -14.61
CA PHE A 12 -7.58 5.38 -14.97
C PHE A 12 -6.71 5.09 -13.75
N SER A 13 -6.77 5.93 -12.70
CA SER A 13 -6.02 5.69 -11.46
C SER A 13 -6.45 4.39 -10.75
N ASN A 14 -7.75 4.10 -10.73
CA ASN A 14 -8.25 2.83 -10.19
C ASN A 14 -7.82 1.63 -11.03
N MET A 15 -7.80 1.78 -12.37
CA MET A 15 -7.32 0.73 -13.27
C MET A 15 -5.83 0.43 -13.05
N GLU A 16 -5.00 1.46 -12.85
CA GLU A 16 -3.57 1.30 -12.54
C GLU A 16 -3.37 0.56 -11.21
N ARG A 17 -4.15 0.89 -10.17
CA ARG A 17 -4.12 0.17 -8.88
C ARG A 17 -4.46 -1.31 -9.03
N ILE A 18 -5.40 -1.66 -9.91
CA ILE A 18 -5.74 -3.06 -10.20
C ILE A 18 -4.58 -3.75 -10.92
N ARG A 19 -3.99 -3.10 -11.93
CA ARG A 19 -2.83 -3.61 -12.67
C ARG A 19 -1.66 -3.91 -11.74
N GLU A 20 -1.33 -2.96 -10.86
CA GLU A 20 -0.27 -3.16 -9.86
C GLU A 20 -0.58 -4.31 -8.89
N GLY A 21 -1.83 -4.49 -8.47
CA GLY A 21 -2.23 -5.54 -7.54
C GLY A 21 -2.19 -6.95 -8.14
N ILE A 22 -2.60 -7.08 -9.42
CA ILE A 22 -2.66 -8.37 -10.14
C ILE A 22 -1.30 -8.72 -10.78
N GLY A 23 -0.39 -7.76 -10.91
CA GLY A 23 0.93 -7.94 -11.49
C GLY A 23 1.93 -8.70 -10.61
N ASP A 24 3.16 -8.22 -10.60
CA ASP A 24 4.32 -8.79 -9.90
C ASP A 24 4.11 -8.97 -8.39
N LYS A 25 3.35 -8.05 -7.76
CA LYS A 25 3.09 -8.06 -6.31
C LYS A 25 2.35 -9.30 -5.84
N LEU A 26 1.43 -9.83 -6.65
CA LEU A 26 0.73 -11.09 -6.32
C LEU A 26 1.67 -12.28 -6.35
N GLY A 27 2.59 -12.33 -7.32
CA GLY A 27 3.62 -13.36 -7.39
C GLY A 27 4.57 -13.33 -6.19
N LEU A 28 4.96 -12.14 -5.74
CA LEU A 28 5.77 -11.96 -4.54
C LEU A 28 5.04 -12.43 -3.27
N LEU A 29 3.74 -12.14 -3.14
CA LEU A 29 2.89 -12.64 -2.05
C LEU A 29 2.84 -14.18 -2.03
N LEU A 30 2.53 -14.79 -3.16
CA LEU A 30 2.45 -16.25 -3.28
C LEU A 30 3.80 -16.91 -2.96
N ARG A 31 4.89 -16.36 -3.47
CA ARG A 31 6.26 -16.82 -3.18
C ARG A 31 6.55 -16.74 -1.69
N GLY A 32 6.27 -15.61 -1.03
CA GLY A 32 6.54 -15.44 0.39
C GLY A 32 5.72 -16.40 1.26
N CYS A 33 4.43 -16.58 0.94
CA CYS A 33 3.57 -17.55 1.61
C CYS A 33 4.07 -18.99 1.43
N ALA A 34 4.44 -19.37 0.20
CA ALA A 34 4.97 -20.70 -0.09
C ALA A 34 6.30 -20.96 0.65
N MET A 35 7.22 -19.98 0.66
CA MET A 35 8.48 -20.09 1.40
C MET A 35 8.26 -20.22 2.90
N PHE A 36 7.32 -19.47 3.47
CA PHE A 36 6.99 -19.57 4.89
C PHE A 36 6.38 -20.94 5.23
N ILE A 37 5.41 -21.41 4.43
CA ILE A 37 4.79 -22.73 4.64
C ILE A 37 5.84 -23.83 4.54
N ALA A 38 6.71 -23.78 3.52
CA ALA A 38 7.80 -24.74 3.36
C ALA A 38 8.78 -24.72 4.55
N ALA A 39 9.16 -23.52 5.01
CA ALA A 39 10.03 -23.36 6.19
C ALA A 39 9.41 -23.97 7.45
N VAL A 40 8.11 -23.74 7.68
CA VAL A 40 7.37 -24.31 8.82
C VAL A 40 7.34 -25.83 8.71
N ILE A 41 7.00 -26.39 7.54
CA ILE A 41 6.96 -27.85 7.33
C ILE A 41 8.33 -28.47 7.60
N ILE A 42 9.40 -27.92 7.02
CA ILE A 42 10.77 -28.40 7.24
C ILE A 42 11.12 -28.35 8.72
N ALA A 43 10.86 -27.23 9.39
CA ALA A 43 11.17 -27.07 10.81
C ALA A 43 10.44 -28.10 11.71
N PHE A 44 9.16 -28.37 11.43
CA PHE A 44 8.37 -29.35 12.18
C PHE A 44 8.76 -30.81 11.90
N ILE A 45 9.26 -31.13 10.70
CA ILE A 45 9.73 -32.47 10.34
C ILE A 45 11.00 -32.82 11.14
N TYR A 46 11.95 -31.89 11.25
CA TYR A 46 13.20 -32.13 11.96
C TYR A 46 13.00 -32.10 13.48
N GLU A 47 12.52 -30.98 14.05
CA GLU A 47 12.37 -30.85 15.50
C GLU A 47 11.21 -29.94 15.90
N TRP A 48 10.09 -30.55 16.29
CA TRP A 48 8.85 -29.84 16.63
C TRP A 48 8.98 -28.94 17.88
N ARG A 49 9.83 -29.30 18.85
CA ARG A 49 10.01 -28.53 20.09
C ARG A 49 10.69 -27.19 19.83
N LEU A 50 11.76 -27.23 19.02
CA LEU A 50 12.49 -26.04 18.60
C LEU A 50 11.66 -25.22 17.60
N ALA A 51 10.94 -25.87 16.69
CA ALA A 51 10.05 -25.21 15.74
C ALA A 51 8.93 -24.42 16.45
N LEU A 52 8.30 -24.97 17.50
CA LEU A 52 7.27 -24.26 18.27
C LEU A 52 7.78 -22.96 18.90
N MET A 53 9.00 -23.00 19.47
CA MET A 53 9.62 -21.79 20.03
C MET A 53 9.89 -20.76 18.93
N MET A 54 10.44 -21.21 17.79
CA MET A 54 10.77 -20.35 16.66
C MET A 54 9.54 -19.83 15.92
N LEU A 55 8.38 -20.50 16.02
CA LEU A 55 7.13 -20.06 15.39
C LEU A 55 6.74 -18.64 15.83
N GLY A 56 7.11 -18.22 17.05
CA GLY A 56 6.86 -16.87 17.57
C GLY A 56 7.57 -15.75 16.78
N VAL A 57 8.63 -16.06 16.03
CA VAL A 57 9.35 -15.05 15.23
C VAL A 57 8.49 -14.52 14.08
N ALA A 58 7.67 -15.36 13.47
CA ALA A 58 6.81 -15.02 12.34
C ALA A 58 5.73 -13.98 12.66
N PRO A 59 4.87 -14.15 13.69
CA PRO A 59 3.90 -13.12 14.06
C PRO A 59 4.60 -11.85 14.58
N ALA A 60 5.72 -11.97 15.30
CA ALA A 60 6.48 -10.82 15.79
C ALA A 60 6.99 -9.94 14.65
N THR A 61 7.62 -10.54 13.63
CA THR A 61 8.11 -9.80 12.46
C THR A 61 6.97 -9.25 11.61
N CYS A 62 5.87 -9.99 11.45
CA CYS A 62 4.67 -9.51 10.76
C CYS A 62 4.05 -8.28 11.43
N ILE A 63 3.95 -8.26 12.76
CA ILE A 63 3.39 -7.12 13.50
C ILE A 63 4.25 -5.88 13.29
N VAL A 64 5.57 -6.00 13.44
CA VAL A 64 6.49 -4.87 13.25
C VAL A 64 6.45 -4.34 11.82
N MET A 65 6.47 -5.22 10.82
CA MET A 65 6.38 -4.81 9.41
C MET A 65 5.01 -4.20 9.06
N SER A 66 3.93 -4.73 9.62
CA SER A 66 2.58 -4.16 9.45
C SER A 66 2.47 -2.76 10.06
N LEU A 67 3.02 -2.55 11.27
CA LEU A 67 3.10 -1.23 11.90
C LEU A 67 3.96 -0.27 11.08
N MET A 68 5.10 -0.74 10.56
CA MET A 68 5.98 0.05 9.69
C MET A 68 5.24 0.50 8.43
N ALA A 69 4.58 -0.42 7.72
CA ALA A 69 3.81 -0.10 6.53
C ALA A 69 2.74 0.96 6.83
N ARG A 70 1.94 0.79 7.90
CA ARG A 70 0.89 1.75 8.28
C ARG A 70 1.45 3.14 8.61
N LYS A 71 2.51 3.22 9.44
CA LYS A 71 3.13 4.49 9.81
C LYS A 71 3.77 5.17 8.60
N MET A 72 4.43 4.39 7.73
CA MET A 72 5.06 4.92 6.53
C MET A 72 4.02 5.47 5.55
N THR A 73 2.93 4.75 5.28
CA THR A 73 1.83 5.24 4.43
C THR A 73 1.22 6.52 5.01
N SER A 74 0.89 6.54 6.30
CA SER A 74 0.30 7.72 6.95
C SER A 74 1.20 8.95 6.85
N THR A 75 2.50 8.80 7.13
CA THR A 75 3.43 9.94 7.09
C THR A 75 3.72 10.38 5.67
N THR A 76 3.79 9.45 4.72
CA THR A 76 3.93 9.77 3.28
C THR A 76 2.73 10.56 2.75
N MET A 77 1.50 10.23 3.19
CA MET A 77 0.32 11.01 2.80
C MET A 77 0.35 12.45 3.35
N LYS A 78 0.86 12.64 4.58
CA LYS A 78 1.02 13.99 5.16
C LYS A 78 2.12 14.79 4.47
N GLU A 79 3.24 14.14 4.15
CA GLU A 79 4.34 14.70 3.37
C GLU A 79 3.83 15.17 1.99
N LEU A 80 3.13 14.29 1.26
CA LEU A 80 2.52 14.60 -0.04
C LEU A 80 1.50 15.74 0.03
N ALA A 81 0.73 15.86 1.11
CA ALA A 81 -0.22 16.94 1.28
C ALA A 81 0.47 18.31 1.40
N GLY A 82 1.61 18.39 2.10
CA GLY A 82 2.43 19.61 2.18
C GLY A 82 3.07 19.95 0.82
N VAL A 83 3.64 18.94 0.15
CA VAL A 83 4.21 19.10 -1.20
C VAL A 83 3.14 19.53 -2.21
N GLY A 84 1.92 18.99 -2.13
CA GLY A 84 0.81 19.36 -3.01
C GLY A 84 0.38 20.82 -2.85
N LYS A 85 0.36 21.34 -1.62
CA LYS A 85 0.07 22.76 -1.37
C LYS A 85 1.18 23.67 -1.86
N ALA A 86 2.44 23.31 -1.62
CA ALA A 86 3.57 24.05 -2.18
C ALA A 86 3.52 24.04 -3.72
N GLY A 87 3.17 22.91 -4.33
CA GLY A 87 2.93 22.78 -5.76
C GLY A 87 1.83 23.70 -6.27
N SER A 88 0.71 23.82 -5.55
CA SER A 88 -0.37 24.76 -5.90
C SER A 88 0.07 26.22 -5.86
N ILE A 89 0.92 26.61 -4.90
CA ILE A 89 1.47 27.98 -4.81
C ILE A 89 2.41 28.25 -5.99
N ALA A 90 3.25 27.27 -6.35
CA ALA A 90 4.12 27.38 -7.51
C ALA A 90 3.30 27.47 -8.81
N GLU A 91 2.24 26.67 -8.93
CA GLU A 91 1.33 26.69 -10.07
C GLU A 91 0.62 28.04 -10.21
N GLU A 92 0.11 28.60 -9.11
CA GLU A 92 -0.47 29.95 -9.05
C GLU A 92 0.53 31.02 -9.50
N SER A 93 1.78 30.94 -9.01
CA SER A 93 2.85 31.88 -9.37
C SER A 93 3.19 31.84 -10.86
N LEU A 94 3.25 30.63 -11.43
CA LEU A 94 3.59 30.42 -12.84
C LEU A 94 2.46 30.84 -13.77
N MET A 95 1.21 30.49 -13.44
CA MET A 95 0.04 30.93 -14.21
C MET A 95 -0.14 32.46 -14.15
N GLY A 96 0.11 33.06 -12.99
CA GLY A 96 -0.03 34.48 -12.72
C GLY A 96 1.24 35.31 -12.93
N VAL A 97 2.25 34.82 -13.65
CA VAL A 97 3.61 35.41 -13.66
C VAL A 97 3.63 36.91 -13.96
N ARG A 98 2.83 37.38 -14.92
CA ARG A 98 2.73 38.80 -15.28
C ARG A 98 2.15 39.64 -14.14
N THR A 99 1.17 39.11 -13.41
CA THR A 99 0.54 39.78 -12.27
C THR A 99 1.50 39.81 -11.08
N VAL A 100 2.16 38.70 -10.75
CA VAL A 100 3.16 38.65 -9.67
C VAL A 100 4.29 39.64 -9.93
N GLN A 101 4.76 39.74 -11.18
CA GLN A 101 5.77 40.70 -11.57
C GLN A 101 5.27 42.14 -11.52
N ALA A 102 4.04 42.41 -11.98
CA ALA A 102 3.44 43.75 -11.96
C ALA A 102 3.28 44.32 -10.54
N PHE A 103 3.01 43.46 -9.55
CA PHE A 103 2.90 43.84 -8.14
C PHE A 103 4.20 43.62 -7.34
N ASN A 104 5.30 43.23 -7.99
CA ASN A 104 6.58 42.92 -7.34
C ASN A 104 6.47 41.87 -6.19
N GLY A 105 5.52 40.95 -6.30
CA GLY A 105 5.16 39.97 -5.26
C GLY A 105 6.00 38.68 -5.27
N GLN A 106 7.14 38.67 -5.97
CA GLN A 106 7.97 37.47 -6.17
C GLN A 106 8.48 36.90 -4.84
N GLN A 107 8.96 37.78 -3.95
CA GLN A 107 9.49 37.38 -2.65
C GLN A 107 8.39 36.78 -1.76
N GLU A 108 7.20 37.36 -1.77
CA GLU A 108 6.06 36.85 -1.00
C GLU A 108 5.68 35.42 -1.43
N MET A 109 5.66 35.15 -2.73
CA MET A 109 5.35 33.81 -3.25
C MET A 109 6.45 32.79 -2.87
N VAL A 110 7.72 33.20 -2.89
CA VAL A 110 8.85 32.35 -2.45
C VAL A 110 8.77 32.05 -0.96
N ASP A 111 8.42 33.03 -0.14
CA ASP A 111 8.27 32.86 1.31
C ASP A 111 7.09 31.93 1.64
N ARG A 112 5.94 32.10 0.96
CA ARG A 112 4.78 31.21 1.07
C ARG A 112 5.12 29.77 0.66
N TYR A 113 5.85 29.60 -0.44
CA TYR A 113 6.30 28.29 -0.92
C TYR A 113 7.25 27.62 0.09
N SER A 114 8.22 28.37 0.60
CA SER A 114 9.21 27.90 1.57
C SER A 114 8.58 27.53 2.91
N ALA A 115 7.60 28.30 3.38
CA ALA A 115 6.85 28.02 4.59
C ALA A 115 6.12 26.66 4.50
N GLU A 116 5.45 26.38 3.38
CA GLU A 116 4.72 25.12 3.22
C GLU A 116 5.66 23.91 3.03
N LEU A 117 6.80 24.09 2.34
CA LEU A 117 7.86 23.08 2.30
C LEU A 117 8.45 22.79 3.69
N GLY A 118 8.66 23.83 4.52
CA GLY A 118 9.14 23.67 5.89
C GLY A 118 8.21 22.79 6.73
N ARG A 119 6.88 22.94 6.56
CA ARG A 119 5.89 22.07 7.20
C ARG A 119 5.97 20.63 6.69
N GLY A 120 6.18 20.44 5.39
CA GLY A 120 6.40 19.12 4.79
C GLY A 120 7.66 18.40 5.31
N LYS A 121 8.77 19.14 5.49
CA LYS A 121 10.07 18.62 5.94
C LYS A 121 9.97 17.89 7.28
N VAL A 122 9.19 18.41 8.23
CA VAL A 122 9.02 17.78 9.55
C VAL A 122 8.42 16.37 9.42
N PHE A 123 7.46 16.18 8.52
CA PHE A 123 6.88 14.86 8.26
C PHE A 123 7.89 13.92 7.59
N ALA A 124 8.72 14.42 6.67
CA ALA A 124 9.79 13.62 6.06
C ALA A 124 10.82 13.14 7.11
N ILE A 125 11.21 13.99 8.06
CA ILE A 125 12.11 13.61 9.18
C ILE A 125 11.46 12.51 10.03
N TRP A 126 10.20 12.69 10.42
CA TRP A 126 9.46 11.70 11.19
C TRP A 126 9.32 10.37 10.44
N LYS A 127 9.09 10.40 9.12
CA LYS A 127 9.06 9.20 8.27
C LYS A 127 10.38 8.46 8.32
N GLY A 128 11.50 9.17 8.19
CA GLY A 128 12.84 8.60 8.32
C GLY A 128 13.07 7.95 9.68
N PHE A 129 12.70 8.64 10.77
CA PHE A 129 12.80 8.11 12.13
C PHE A 129 11.99 6.81 12.31
N TRP A 130 10.70 6.81 11.94
CA TRP A 130 9.85 5.62 12.07
C TRP A 130 10.35 4.46 11.20
N SER A 131 10.83 4.74 9.99
CA SER A 131 11.39 3.73 9.10
C SER A 131 12.67 3.11 9.67
N GLY A 132 13.58 3.93 10.20
CA GLY A 132 14.82 3.46 10.81
C GLY A 132 14.57 2.68 12.10
N PHE A 133 13.73 3.21 12.99
CA PHE A 133 13.41 2.57 14.27
C PHE A 133 12.72 1.21 14.09
N LEU A 134 11.67 1.15 13.26
CA LEU A 134 10.93 -0.10 13.03
C LEU A 134 11.73 -1.11 12.19
N GLY A 135 12.55 -0.63 11.24
CA GLY A 135 13.50 -1.49 10.52
C GLY A 135 14.56 -2.07 11.44
N GLY A 136 15.11 -1.27 12.35
CA GLY A 136 16.04 -1.75 13.38
C GLY A 136 15.39 -2.76 14.34
N LEU A 137 14.16 -2.49 14.78
CA LEU A 137 13.39 -3.41 15.62
C LEU A 137 13.13 -4.75 14.92
N PHE A 138 12.85 -4.74 13.62
CA PHE A 138 12.68 -5.96 12.82
C PHE A 138 13.94 -6.83 12.83
N PHE A 139 15.11 -6.24 12.56
CA PHE A 139 16.38 -6.98 12.62
C PHE A 139 16.74 -7.42 14.04
N PHE A 140 16.46 -6.59 15.05
CA PHE A 140 16.67 -6.93 16.45
C PHE A 140 15.88 -8.19 16.84
N ILE A 141 14.60 -8.28 16.46
CA ILE A 141 13.78 -9.47 16.70
C ILE A 141 14.37 -10.69 15.99
N LEU A 142 14.74 -10.58 14.71
CA LEU A 142 15.34 -11.69 13.97
C LEU A 142 16.62 -12.22 14.63
N PHE A 143 17.55 -11.34 14.99
CA PHE A 143 18.80 -11.74 15.62
C PHE A 143 18.61 -12.23 17.06
N SER A 144 17.64 -11.68 17.80
CA SER A 144 17.28 -12.17 19.13
C SER A 144 16.74 -13.60 19.07
N PHE A 145 15.82 -13.89 18.14
CA PHE A 145 15.32 -15.26 17.93
C PHE A 145 16.39 -16.21 17.38
N LEU A 146 17.31 -15.74 16.55
CA LEU A 146 18.47 -16.52 16.13
C LEU A 146 19.33 -16.93 17.34
N GLY A 147 19.66 -15.99 18.23
CA GLY A 147 20.43 -16.27 19.45
C GLY A 147 19.69 -17.20 20.41
N CYS A 148 18.42 -16.92 20.70
CA CYS A 148 17.57 -17.78 21.53
C CYS A 148 17.41 -19.19 20.93
N GLY A 149 17.22 -19.30 19.61
CA GLY A 149 17.12 -20.56 18.89
C GLY A 149 18.39 -21.39 18.99
N MET A 150 19.56 -20.76 18.85
CA MET A 150 20.85 -21.42 19.03
C MET A 150 21.09 -21.86 20.47
N LEU A 151 20.73 -21.03 21.46
CA LEU A 151 20.88 -21.38 22.89
C LEU A 151 19.98 -22.55 23.29
N TYR A 152 18.70 -22.51 22.90
CA TYR A 152 17.76 -23.58 23.20
C TYR A 152 18.09 -24.85 22.42
N GLY A 153 18.43 -24.74 21.13
CA GLY A 153 18.90 -25.86 20.33
C GLY A 153 20.18 -26.50 20.90
N GLY A 154 21.13 -25.68 21.37
CA GLY A 154 22.33 -26.14 22.08
C GLY A 154 22.00 -26.88 23.39
N TYR A 155 21.00 -26.42 24.14
CA TYR A 155 20.49 -27.13 25.31
C TYR A 155 19.86 -28.49 24.93
N LEU A 156 19.10 -28.57 23.84
CA LEU A 156 18.50 -29.82 23.37
C LEU A 156 19.57 -30.85 22.93
N LEU A 157 20.65 -30.38 22.31
CA LEU A 157 21.83 -31.21 22.00
C LEU A 157 22.49 -31.73 23.29
N LYS A 158 22.65 -30.88 24.30
CA LYS A 158 23.25 -31.27 25.58
C LYS A 158 22.44 -32.36 26.30
N VAL A 159 21.11 -32.29 26.23
CA VAL A 159 20.19 -33.26 26.86
C VAL A 159 20.01 -34.52 25.98
N ARG A 160 20.68 -34.61 24.82
CA ARG A 160 20.56 -35.71 23.85
C ARG A 160 19.12 -35.96 23.37
N ILE A 161 18.35 -34.88 23.23
CA ILE A 161 17.05 -34.93 22.55
C ILE A 161 17.27 -34.86 21.03
N ILE A 162 18.25 -34.05 20.62
CA ILE A 162 18.71 -33.91 19.24
C ILE A 162 20.08 -34.59 19.14
N ASP A 163 20.27 -35.43 18.13
CA ASP A 163 21.52 -36.18 17.94
C ASP A 163 22.55 -35.40 17.11
N THR A 164 22.10 -34.59 16.15
CA THR A 164 23.00 -33.86 15.24
C THR A 164 22.87 -32.33 15.37
N PRO A 165 23.99 -31.58 15.48
CA PRO A 165 23.95 -30.12 15.45
C PRO A 165 23.37 -29.54 14.15
N GLY A 166 23.40 -30.31 13.06
CA GLY A 166 22.85 -29.92 11.77
C GLY A 166 21.34 -29.70 11.81
N GLU A 167 20.60 -30.52 12.56
CA GLU A 167 19.14 -30.39 12.72
C GLU A 167 18.75 -29.05 13.35
N VAL A 168 19.48 -28.62 14.40
CA VAL A 168 19.27 -27.31 15.02
C VAL A 168 19.47 -26.19 14.01
N PHE A 169 20.55 -26.26 13.22
CA PHE A 169 20.85 -25.22 12.24
C PHE A 169 19.81 -25.16 11.13
N ILE A 170 19.34 -26.30 10.63
CA ILE A 170 18.29 -26.40 9.62
C ILE A 170 17.00 -25.76 10.14
N VAL A 171 16.56 -26.12 11.34
CA VAL A 171 15.31 -25.59 11.93
C VAL A 171 15.41 -24.08 12.15
N VAL A 172 16.50 -23.61 12.76
CA VAL A 172 16.67 -22.19 13.09
C VAL A 172 16.77 -21.34 11.81
N MET A 173 17.59 -21.75 10.84
CA MET A 173 17.80 -20.97 9.61
C MET A 173 16.59 -21.02 8.68
N SER A 174 15.94 -22.17 8.54
CA SER A 174 14.72 -22.28 7.72
C SER A 174 13.60 -21.38 8.27
N MET A 175 13.35 -21.42 9.58
CA MET A 175 12.31 -20.59 10.21
C MET A 175 12.66 -19.10 10.14
N LEU A 176 13.93 -18.73 10.35
CA LEU A 176 14.39 -17.35 10.23
C LEU A 176 14.19 -16.81 8.80
N LEU A 177 14.57 -17.59 7.79
CA LEU A 177 14.40 -17.23 6.38
C LEU A 177 12.92 -17.12 6.02
N GLY A 178 12.10 -18.06 6.47
CA GLY A 178 10.65 -18.05 6.28
C GLY A 178 10.01 -16.79 6.87
N ALA A 179 10.35 -16.44 8.12
CA ALA A 179 9.84 -15.25 8.78
C ALA A 179 10.36 -13.94 8.18
N TYR A 180 11.59 -13.94 7.65
CA TYR A 180 12.13 -12.80 6.91
C TYR A 180 11.33 -12.52 5.64
N PHE A 181 11.09 -13.53 4.81
CA PHE A 181 10.27 -13.39 3.60
C PHE A 181 8.81 -13.04 3.94
N LEU A 182 8.26 -13.62 5.01
CA LEU A 182 6.93 -13.28 5.49
C LEU A 182 6.82 -11.80 5.91
N GLY A 183 7.86 -11.27 6.57
CA GLY A 183 7.95 -9.86 6.91
C GLY A 183 7.97 -8.95 5.69
N LEU A 184 8.76 -9.30 4.66
CA LEU A 184 8.88 -8.53 3.42
C LEU A 184 7.59 -8.49 2.60
N ILE A 185 6.73 -9.51 2.68
CA ILE A 185 5.47 -9.54 1.91
C ILE A 185 4.34 -8.69 2.51
N SER A 186 4.44 -8.30 3.77
CA SER A 186 3.44 -7.48 4.48
C SER A 186 2.98 -6.21 3.71
N PRO A 187 3.88 -5.35 3.18
CA PRO A 187 3.48 -4.19 2.37
C PRO A 187 2.80 -4.56 1.04
N HIS A 188 3.14 -5.69 0.43
CA HIS A 188 2.52 -6.12 -0.82
C HIS A 188 1.07 -6.56 -0.63
N LEU A 189 0.71 -7.08 0.55
CA LEU A 189 -0.67 -7.44 0.88
C LEU A 189 -1.59 -6.21 0.86
N MET A 190 -1.11 -5.06 1.36
CA MET A 190 -1.89 -3.82 1.33
C MET A 190 -2.17 -3.34 -0.09
N VAL A 191 -1.25 -3.55 -1.03
CA VAL A 191 -1.49 -3.20 -2.44
C VAL A 191 -2.59 -4.08 -3.04
N LEU A 192 -2.58 -5.38 -2.75
CA LEU A 192 -3.63 -6.28 -3.22
C LEU A 192 -5.01 -5.89 -2.66
N LEU A 193 -5.07 -5.52 -1.37
CA LEU A 193 -6.31 -5.03 -0.75
C LEU A 193 -6.80 -3.72 -1.40
N ASN A 194 -5.90 -2.78 -1.69
CA ASN A 194 -6.24 -1.55 -2.38
C ASN A 194 -6.72 -1.80 -3.82
N ALA A 195 -6.12 -2.76 -4.52
CA ALA A 195 -6.56 -3.20 -5.84
C ALA A 195 -7.97 -3.77 -5.81
N ARG A 196 -8.30 -4.60 -4.80
CA ARG A 196 -9.65 -5.13 -4.60
C ARG A 196 -10.70 -4.02 -4.40
N VAL A 197 -10.38 -3.01 -3.59
CA VAL A 197 -11.27 -1.86 -3.36
C VAL A 197 -11.46 -1.03 -4.64
N ALA A 198 -10.38 -0.82 -5.39
CA ALA A 198 -10.44 -0.14 -6.69
C ALA A 198 -11.30 -0.92 -7.71
N ALA A 199 -11.14 -2.24 -7.77
CA ALA A 199 -11.93 -3.13 -8.61
C ALA A 199 -13.43 -3.06 -8.28
N ALA A 200 -13.79 -3.10 -6.99
CA ALA A 200 -15.18 -2.99 -6.57
C ALA A 200 -15.84 -1.69 -7.05
N THR A 201 -15.10 -0.57 -7.04
CA THR A 201 -15.61 0.72 -7.53
C THR A 201 -15.83 0.72 -9.05
N ILE A 202 -14.91 0.10 -9.81
CA ILE A 202 -15.02 -0.01 -11.27
C ILE A 202 -16.18 -0.94 -11.64
N TYR A 203 -16.26 -2.14 -11.05
CA TYR A 203 -17.35 -3.08 -11.33
C TYR A 203 -18.71 -2.52 -10.94
N GLN A 204 -18.82 -1.80 -9.81
CA GLN A 204 -20.06 -1.10 -9.45
C GLN A 204 -20.51 -0.09 -10.52
N THR A 205 -19.58 0.51 -11.26
CA THR A 205 -19.89 1.45 -12.36
C THR A 205 -20.27 0.71 -13.63
N ILE A 206 -19.58 -0.38 -13.95
CA ILE A 206 -19.85 -1.22 -15.13
C ILE A 206 -21.21 -1.92 -15.02
N ASP A 207 -21.50 -2.50 -13.86
CA ASP A 207 -22.73 -3.26 -13.61
C ASP A 207 -23.95 -2.37 -13.33
N ARG A 208 -23.75 -1.05 -13.28
CA ARG A 208 -24.83 -0.09 -13.05
C ARG A 208 -25.74 -0.02 -14.29
N VAL A 209 -26.99 -0.44 -14.14
CA VAL A 209 -28.03 -0.21 -15.14
C VAL A 209 -28.59 1.23 -14.99
N PRO A 210 -28.43 2.11 -15.99
CA PRO A 210 -28.97 3.47 -15.94
C PRO A 210 -30.50 3.46 -16.13
N LYS A 211 -31.21 4.37 -15.45
CA LYS A 211 -32.69 4.53 -15.63
C LYS A 211 -33.06 4.97 -17.04
N ILE A 212 -32.20 5.76 -17.67
CA ILE A 212 -32.31 6.20 -19.06
C ILE A 212 -31.15 5.52 -19.78
N ASP A 213 -31.46 4.44 -20.50
CA ASP A 213 -30.48 3.69 -21.27
C ASP A 213 -30.49 4.13 -22.73
N ILE A 214 -29.42 4.80 -23.15
CA ILE A 214 -29.20 5.27 -24.52
C ILE A 214 -28.82 4.14 -25.48
N TYR A 215 -28.37 2.99 -24.97
CA TYR A 215 -28.03 1.81 -25.78
C TYR A 215 -29.23 0.87 -25.94
N SER A 216 -30.33 1.11 -25.21
CA SER A 216 -31.53 0.29 -25.29
C SER A 216 -32.22 0.46 -26.65
N PRO A 217 -32.49 -0.64 -27.39
CA PRO A 217 -33.24 -0.59 -28.64
C PRO A 217 -34.75 -0.43 -28.42
N LEU A 218 -35.23 -0.38 -27.17
CA LEU A 218 -36.66 -0.36 -26.82
C LEU A 218 -37.36 0.99 -27.12
N GLY A 219 -36.60 2.02 -27.50
CA GLY A 219 -37.14 3.33 -27.87
C GLY A 219 -37.86 3.31 -29.22
N ARG A 220 -38.95 4.08 -29.36
CA ARG A 220 -39.60 4.31 -30.66
C ARG A 220 -38.68 5.13 -31.56
N LYS A 221 -38.45 4.66 -32.79
CA LYS A 221 -37.71 5.38 -33.84
C LYS A 221 -38.71 5.83 -34.92
N PRO A 222 -39.22 7.07 -34.88
CA PRO A 222 -40.17 7.55 -35.89
C PRO A 222 -39.48 7.84 -37.23
N ASP A 223 -40.12 7.48 -38.34
CA ASP A 223 -39.59 7.67 -39.70
C ASP A 223 -39.59 9.13 -40.16
N SER A 224 -40.52 9.95 -39.64
CA SER A 224 -40.52 11.40 -39.84
C SER A 224 -40.96 12.15 -38.58
N ALA A 225 -40.36 13.33 -38.35
CA ALA A 225 -40.64 14.17 -37.19
C ALA A 225 -41.09 15.56 -37.66
N VAL A 226 -42.31 15.95 -37.30
CA VAL A 226 -42.91 17.27 -37.63
C VAL A 226 -42.34 18.41 -36.76
N GLY A 227 -41.61 18.08 -35.67
CA GLY A 227 -40.88 19.06 -34.86
C GLY A 227 -41.71 19.84 -33.84
N ARG A 228 -42.94 19.44 -33.54
CA ARG A 228 -43.75 20.07 -32.48
C ARG A 228 -43.31 19.56 -31.09
N VAL A 229 -42.78 20.46 -30.26
CA VAL A 229 -42.37 20.16 -28.88
C VAL A 229 -43.28 20.92 -27.91
N VAL A 230 -43.75 20.25 -26.86
CA VAL A 230 -44.59 20.83 -25.79
C VAL A 230 -44.01 20.41 -24.44
N PHE A 231 -43.92 21.35 -23.50
CA PHE A 231 -43.54 21.08 -22.11
C PHE A 231 -44.77 21.37 -21.24
N GLU A 232 -45.23 20.38 -20.46
CA GLU A 232 -46.42 20.52 -19.62
C GLU A 232 -46.05 20.31 -18.15
N ASN A 233 -46.25 21.35 -17.33
CA ASN A 233 -46.07 21.34 -15.88
C ASN A 233 -44.76 20.69 -15.38
N VAL A 234 -43.64 21.01 -16.04
CA VAL A 234 -42.32 20.43 -15.74
C VAL A 234 -41.67 21.16 -14.57
N HIS A 235 -41.36 20.42 -13.51
CA HIS A 235 -40.54 20.89 -12.40
C HIS A 235 -39.20 20.16 -12.39
N PHE A 236 -38.09 20.91 -12.36
CA PHE A 236 -36.73 20.38 -12.30
C PHE A 236 -36.00 20.97 -11.10
N ARG A 237 -35.10 20.20 -10.49
CA ARG A 237 -34.31 20.58 -9.30
C ARG A 237 -32.83 20.37 -9.55
#